data_AF-A0A7V9IPI9-F1
#
_entry.id   AF-A0A7V9IPI9-F1
#
_cell.length_a   1.000
_cell.length_b   1.000
_cell.length_c   1.000
_cell.angle_alpha   90.00
_cell.angle_beta   90.00
_cell.angle_gamma   90.00
#
_symmetry.space_group_name_H-M   'P 1'
#
loop_
_entity.id
_entity.type
_entity.pdbx_description
1 polymer ?
#
loop_
_entity_poly.entity_id
_entity_poly.type
_entity_poly.pdbx_seq_one_letter_code
_entity_poly.pdbx_strand_id
1 'polypeptide(L)' 'MIFRRSIITELTSTASAVFTVLFSIIFSVGLVRIIGQAAGGRVDNQAVFELVALTALTWLPIILTL' A
#
# COMPACT_ATOMS: atom_id res chain seq x y z
N MET A 1 -33.52 -8.12 -2.25
CA MET A 1 -32.38 -7.62 -1.42
C MET A 1 -31.18 -8.57 -1.36
N ILE A 2 -31.35 -9.86 -1.69
CA ILE A 2 -30.28 -10.88 -1.62
C ILE A 2 -29.24 -10.72 -2.75
N PHE A 3 -29.70 -10.44 -3.99
CA PHE A 3 -28.81 -10.20 -5.13
C PHE A 3 -27.87 -9.00 -4.94
N ARG A 4 -28.36 -7.88 -4.43
CA ARG A 4 -27.52 -6.69 -4.14
C ARG A 4 -26.45 -7.01 -3.11
N ARG A 5 -26.79 -7.75 -2.05
CA ARG A 5 -25.82 -8.17 -1.03
C ARG A 5 -24.78 -9.13 -1.62
N SER A 6 -25.20 -10.10 -2.44
CA SER A 6 -24.29 -11.05 -3.09
C SER A 6 -23.30 -10.35 -4.02
N ILE A 7 -23.78 -9.40 -4.85
CA ILE A 7 -22.92 -8.63 -5.76
C ILE A 7 -21.94 -7.75 -4.98
N ILE A 8 -22.38 -7.08 -3.91
CA ILE A 8 -21.49 -6.26 -3.06
C ILE A 8 -20.42 -7.13 -2.41
N THR A 9 -20.77 -8.30 -1.89
CA THR A 9 -19.80 -9.22 -1.27
C THR A 9 -18.77 -9.69 -2.30
N GLU A 10 -19.20 -10.11 -3.48
CA GLU A 10 -18.30 -10.63 -4.52
C GLU A 10 -17.35 -9.55 -5.04
N LEU A 11 -17.88 -8.34 -5.25
CA LEU A 11 -17.08 -7.18 -5.65
C LEU A 11 -16.09 -6.77 -4.55
N THR A 12 -16.53 -6.76 -3.29
CA THR A 12 -15.65 -6.44 -2.15
C THR A 12 -14.56 -7.49 -1.97
N SER A 13 -14.88 -8.77 -2.16
CA SER A 13 -13.90 -9.86 -2.13
C SER A 13 -12.84 -9.69 -3.21
N THR A 14 -13.26 -9.38 -4.43
CA THR A 14 -12.33 -9.17 -5.56
C THR A 14 -11.51 -7.90 -5.36
N ALA A 15 -12.15 -6.80 -4.96
CA ALA A 15 -11.49 -5.51 -4.69
C ALA A 15 -10.46 -5.62 -3.56
N SER A 16 -10.79 -6.32 -2.47
CA SER A 16 -9.85 -6.51 -1.35
C SER A 16 -8.64 -7.38 -1.74
N ALA A 17 -8.83 -8.38 -2.61
CA ALA A 17 -7.73 -9.17 -3.15
C ALA A 17 -6.79 -8.30 -4.02
N VAL A 18 -7.34 -7.53 -4.97
CA VAL A 18 -6.55 -6.63 -5.83
C VAL A 18 -5.84 -5.56 -5.01
N PHE A 19 -6.55 -4.93 -4.07
CA PHE A 19 -5.98 -3.96 -3.14
C PHE A 19 -4.77 -4.53 -2.40
N THR A 20 -4.89 -5.74 -1.84
CA THR A 20 -3.82 -6.37 -1.06
C THR A 20 -2.58 -6.62 -1.92
N VAL A 21 -2.77 -7.07 -3.16
CA VAL A 21 -1.67 -7.30 -4.11
C VAL A 21 -0.97 -5.99 -4.47
N LEU A 22 -1.74 -4.97 -4.88
CA LEU A 22 -1.18 -3.67 -5.24
C LEU A 22 -0.48 -2.99 -4.06
N PHE A 23 -1.09 -3.03 -2.88
CA PHE A 23 -0.50 -2.52 -1.65
C PHE A 23 0.81 -3.23 -1.33
N SER A 24 0.86 -4.56 -1.40
CA SER A 24 2.09 -5.33 -1.15
C SER A 24 3.22 -4.95 -2.12
N ILE A 25 2.91 -4.77 -3.40
CA ILE A 25 3.88 -4.37 -4.43
C ILE A 25 4.43 -2.97 -4.13
N ILE A 26 3.54 -1.99 -3.94
CA ILE A 26 3.95 -0.60 -3.70
C ILE A 26 4.71 -0.49 -2.38
N PHE A 27 4.25 -1.17 -1.34
CA PHE A 27 4.93 -1.21 -0.04
C PHE A 27 6.34 -1.78 -0.14
N SER A 28 6.51 -2.91 -0.85
CA SER A 28 7.82 -3.53 -1.06
C SER A 28 8.77 -2.63 -1.85
N VAL A 29 8.29 -2.01 -2.94
CA VAL A 29 9.11 -1.07 -3.75
C VAL A 29 9.44 0.19 -2.95
N GLY A 30 8.49 0.69 -2.17
CA GLY A 30 8.64 1.83 -1.26
C GLY A 30 9.71 1.61 -0.20
N LEU A 31 9.68 0.45 0.45
CA LEU A 31 10.70 0.00 1.39
C LEU A 31 12.08 0.01 0.76
N VAL A 32 12.24 -0.65 -0.39
CA VAL A 32 13.53 -0.72 -1.10
C VAL A 32 14.04 0.68 -1.47
N ARG A 33 13.15 1.59 -1.89
CA ARG A 33 13.51 2.98 -2.19
C ARG A 33 14.02 3.72 -0.96
N ILE A 34 13.32 3.63 0.18
CA ILE A 34 13.70 4.37 1.38
C ILE A 34 14.99 3.79 1.98
N ILE A 35 15.16 2.46 1.95
CA ILE A 35 16.43 1.82 2.32
C ILE A 35 17.55 2.29 1.40
N GLY A 36 17.32 2.38 0.09
CA GLY A 36 18.29 2.94 -0.87
C GLY A 36 18.65 4.40 -0.57
N GLN A 37 17.69 5.21 -0.12
CA GLN A 37 17.96 6.59 0.31
C GLN A 37 18.76 6.67 1.61
N ALA A 38 18.51 5.76 2.56
CA ALA A 38 19.30 5.64 3.78
C ALA A 38 20.74 5.18 3.49
N ALA A 39 20.91 4.21 2.59
CA ALA A 39 22.22 3.75 2.12
C ALA A 39 23.02 4.87 1.40
N GLY A 40 22.31 5.77 0.70
CA GLY A 40 22.90 6.97 0.09
C GLY A 40 23.17 8.14 1.04
N GLY A 41 22.95 7.98 2.35
CA GLY A 41 23.17 9.01 3.37
C GLY A 41 22.17 10.17 3.33
N ARG A 42 21.06 10.03 2.60
CA ARG A 42 20.02 11.07 2.46
C ARG A 42 18.95 11.01 3.56
N VAL A 43 18.86 9.88 4.25
CA VAL A 43 17.84 9.57 5.26
C VAL A 43 18.51 8.89 6.44
N ASP A 44 18.14 9.27 7.66
CA ASP A 44 18.61 8.61 8.87
C ASP A 44 18.03 7.19 8.96
N ASN A 45 18.88 6.20 9.24
CA ASN A 45 18.50 4.79 9.28
C ASN A 45 17.44 4.51 10.36
N GLN A 46 17.44 5.28 11.45
CA GLN A 46 16.42 5.18 12.50
C GLN A 46 15.05 5.68 12.03
N ALA A 47 15.01 6.63 11.09
CA ALA A 47 13.78 7.22 10.56
C ALA A 47 13.18 6.44 9.37
N VAL A 48 13.88 5.42 8.85
CA VAL A 48 13.44 4.64 7.68
C VAL A 48 12.06 4.05 7.90
N PHE A 49 11.80 3.46 9.07
CA PHE A 49 10.53 2.80 9.35
C PHE A 49 9.37 3.81 9.46
N GLU A 50 9.61 4.96 10.10
CA GLU A 50 8.63 6.05 10.19
C GLU A 50 8.31 6.63 8.81
N LEU A 51 9.34 6.88 8.00
CA LEU A 51 9.18 7.40 6.64
C LEU A 51 8.43 6.41 5.75
N VAL A 52 8.72 5.11 5.84
CA VAL A 52 7.98 4.08 5.10
C VAL A 52 6.52 4.07 5.51
N ALA A 53 6.23 4.07 6.81
CA ALA A 53 4.86 4.02 7.33
C ALA A 53 4.04 5.25 6.91
N LEU A 54 4.63 6.45 7.05
CA LEU A 54 3.99 7.70 6.64
C LEU A 54 3.79 7.78 5.12
N THR A 55 4.80 7.37 4.34
CA THR A 55 4.69 7.37 2.88
C THR A 55 3.67 6.33 2.39
N ALA A 56 3.57 5.17 3.05
CA ALA A 56 2.53 4.19 2.76
C ALA A 56 1.11 4.76 2.94
N LEU A 57 0.92 5.65 3.91
CA LEU A 57 -0.36 6.34 4.11
C LEU A 57 -0.68 7.29 2.94
N THR A 58 0.32 7.88 2.30
CA THR A 58 0.11 8.71 1.10
C THR A 58 -0.22 7.91 -0.16
N TRP A 59 0.06 6.61 -0.17
CA TRP A 59 -0.27 5.72 -1.30
C TRP A 59 -1.68 5.12 -1.19
N LEU A 60 -2.31 5.15 -0.01
CA LEU A 60 -3.67 4.64 0.20
C LEU A 60 -4.71 5.19 -0.79
N PRO A 61 -4.80 6.52 -1.04
CA PRO A 61 -5.80 7.06 -1.95
C PRO A 61 -5.64 6.49 -3.37
N ILE A 62 -4.39 6.40 -3.86
CA ILE A 62 -4.09 5.84 -5.19
C ILE A 62 -4.58 4.40 -5.31
N ILE A 63 -4.31 3.57 -4.30
CA ILE A 63 -4.66 2.15 -4.33
C ILE A 63 -6.18 1.96 -4.17
N LEU A 64 -6.85 2.85 -3.43
CA LEU A 64 -8.31 2.80 -3.25
C LEU A 64 -9.09 3.33 -4.47
N THR A 65 -8.46 4.17 -5.30
CA THR A 65 -9.08 4.69 -6.53
C THR A 65 -8.89 3.81 -7.76
N LEU A 66 -7.93 2.88 -7.72
CA LEU A 66 -7.62 1.92 -8.79
C LEU A 66 -8.49 0.68 -8.68
#